data_AF-A0A172T560-F1
#
_entry.id   AF-A0A172T560-F1
#
_cell.length_a   1.000
_cell.length_b   1.000
_cell.length_c   1.000
_cell.angle_alpha   90.00
_cell.angle_beta   90.00
_cell.angle_gamma   90.00
#
_symmetry.space_group_name_H-M   'P 1'
#
loop_
_entity.id
_entity.type
_entity.pdbx_description
1 polymer ?
#
loop_
_entity_poly.entity_id
_entity_poly.type
_entity_poly.pdbx_seq_one_letter_code
_entity_poly.pdbx_strand_id
1 'polypeptide(L)'
;MEKVDTFLAQEIPTLPIDFVVNLVNFLSELGEWNFVDKLAKSIYMHTRASGVRVMTPNFVKILGTTIGVLYNFSSEHVRISVYFSGQNNKDIAVLNLVSSVAETHYKNILKYQEMSNMALYDSLTGAYSKAAGLKLLESAVESVKRTGRDSFIVFIDIDNLKKINDEYGHLKGDEVLKSFAQACIKSMRKTDMLIRYGGDEFLLFVDSGNPEMLLERIKNLSAISFSYGIVPIENDRSLYEILKLADERMYKEKNKKSHAKSSNTLMVI
;
A
#
# COMPACT_ATOMS: atom_id res chain seq x y z
N MET A 1 -34.18 -56.71 -9.75
CA MET A 1 -33.17 -56.01 -10.58
C MET A 1 -33.69 -54.61 -10.85
N GLU A 2 -34.03 -53.88 -9.79
CA GLU A 2 -34.74 -52.59 -9.80
C GLU A 2 -34.29 -51.86 -8.54
N LYS A 3 -33.19 -51.10 -8.61
CA LYS A 3 -32.78 -50.10 -7.59
C LYS A 3 -31.49 -49.33 -7.94
N VAL A 4 -31.09 -49.26 -9.21
CA VAL A 4 -29.84 -48.57 -9.60
C VAL A 4 -30.09 -47.29 -10.44
N ASP A 5 -31.27 -47.12 -11.05
CA ASP A 5 -31.49 -46.01 -11.99
C ASP A 5 -32.07 -44.71 -11.40
N THR A 6 -32.30 -44.62 -10.09
CA THR A 6 -32.96 -43.43 -9.49
C THR A 6 -31.98 -42.39 -8.92
N PHE A 7 -30.66 -42.58 -9.04
CA PHE A 7 -29.66 -41.66 -8.49
C PHE A 7 -28.97 -40.77 -9.54
N LEU A 8 -29.24 -40.97 -10.84
CA LEU A 8 -28.56 -40.26 -11.94
C LEU A 8 -29.37 -39.12 -12.59
N ALA A 9 -30.49 -38.71 -11.99
CA ALA A 9 -31.35 -37.64 -12.50
C ALA A 9 -31.27 -36.33 -11.68
N GLN A 10 -30.20 -36.11 -10.91
CA GLN A 10 -29.89 -34.74 -10.49
C GLN A 10 -29.27 -34.03 -11.69
N GLU A 11 -30.07 -33.21 -12.38
CA GLU A 11 -29.59 -32.30 -13.42
C GLU A 11 -28.34 -31.59 -12.89
N ILE A 12 -27.18 -31.90 -13.49
CA ILE A 12 -25.94 -31.16 -13.23
C ILE A 12 -26.26 -29.70 -13.55
N PRO A 13 -26.12 -28.76 -12.60
CA PRO A 13 -26.36 -27.36 -12.88
C PRO A 13 -25.39 -26.91 -13.97
N THR A 14 -25.88 -26.75 -15.20
CA THR A 14 -25.11 -26.13 -16.26
C THR A 14 -25.15 -24.64 -15.98
N LEU A 15 -24.09 -24.13 -15.34
CA LEU A 15 -23.87 -22.69 -15.24
C LEU A 15 -24.05 -22.09 -16.64
N PRO A 16 -24.87 -21.03 -16.81
CA PRO A 16 -24.94 -20.33 -18.08
C PRO A 16 -23.53 -19.94 -18.51
N ILE A 17 -23.13 -20.22 -19.76
CA ILE A 17 -21.77 -19.94 -20.24
C ILE A 17 -21.41 -18.47 -20.00
N ASP A 18 -22.37 -17.56 -20.24
CA ASP A 18 -22.21 -16.13 -19.99
C ASP A 18 -21.93 -15.82 -18.51
N PHE A 19 -22.54 -16.57 -17.59
CA PHE A 19 -22.30 -16.42 -16.16
C PHE A 19 -20.89 -16.89 -15.78
N VAL A 20 -20.40 -17.98 -16.35
CA VAL A 20 -19.03 -18.49 -16.12
C VAL A 20 -17.99 -17.52 -16.69
N VAL A 21 -18.18 -17.06 -17.92
CA VAL A 21 -17.30 -16.08 -18.58
C VAL A 21 -17.26 -14.78 -17.76
N ASN A 22 -18.42 -14.33 -17.29
CA ASN A 22 -18.51 -13.18 -16.41
C ASN A 22 -17.79 -13.43 -15.08
N LEU A 23 -17.94 -14.61 -14.47
CA LEU A 23 -17.23 -14.98 -13.23
C LEU A 23 -15.71 -14.85 -13.39
N VAL A 24 -15.16 -15.35 -14.50
CA VAL A 24 -13.73 -15.25 -14.82
C VAL A 24 -13.29 -13.80 -15.00
N ASN A 25 -14.10 -12.98 -15.68
CA ASN A 25 -13.82 -11.55 -15.83
C ASN A 25 -13.92 -10.75 -14.52
N PHE A 26 -14.60 -11.27 -13.50
CA PHE A 26 -14.60 -10.66 -12.17
C PHE A 26 -13.34 -11.02 -11.39
N LEU A 27 -12.77 -12.21 -11.64
CA LEU A 27 -11.56 -12.66 -10.97
C LEU A 27 -10.33 -11.80 -11.26
N SER A 28 -10.38 -10.94 -12.28
CA SER A 28 -9.32 -9.99 -12.63
C SER A 28 -9.48 -8.60 -11.96
N GLU A 29 -10.58 -8.32 -11.26
CA GLU A 29 -10.77 -7.05 -10.58
C GLU A 29 -10.00 -6.98 -9.26
N LEU A 30 -9.19 -5.93 -9.08
CA LEU A 30 -8.40 -5.75 -7.85
C LEU A 30 -9.07 -4.79 -6.84
N GLY A 31 -10.17 -4.16 -7.24
CA GLY A 31 -10.93 -3.23 -6.39
C GLY A 31 -12.14 -3.89 -5.74
N GLU A 32 -12.22 -3.84 -4.41
CA GLU A 32 -13.29 -4.46 -3.62
C GLU A 32 -14.70 -3.99 -4.05
N TRP A 33 -14.90 -2.69 -4.29
CA TRP A 33 -16.18 -2.16 -4.76
C TRP A 33 -16.57 -2.70 -6.15
N ASN A 34 -15.63 -2.70 -7.10
CA ASN A 34 -15.88 -3.19 -8.45
C ASN A 34 -16.26 -4.67 -8.42
N PHE A 35 -15.55 -5.46 -7.60
CA PHE A 35 -15.88 -6.85 -7.35
C PHE A 35 -17.31 -7.02 -6.82
N VAL A 36 -17.68 -6.30 -5.75
CA VAL A 36 -19.01 -6.39 -5.13
C VAL A 36 -20.13 -5.98 -6.11
N ASP A 37 -19.94 -4.87 -6.85
CA ASP A 37 -20.92 -4.37 -7.81
C ASP A 37 -21.12 -5.36 -8.98
N LYS A 38 -20.03 -5.87 -9.56
CA LYS A 38 -20.08 -6.80 -10.68
C LYS A 38 -20.65 -8.16 -10.28
N LEU A 39 -20.25 -8.69 -9.12
CA LEU A 39 -20.77 -9.95 -8.59
C LEU A 39 -22.30 -9.87 -8.38
N ALA A 40 -22.78 -8.80 -7.75
CA ALA A 40 -24.21 -8.59 -7.54
C ALA A 40 -24.98 -8.52 -8.87
N LYS A 41 -24.48 -7.74 -9.84
CA LYS A 41 -25.08 -7.63 -11.18
C LYS A 41 -25.12 -8.97 -11.89
N SER A 42 -24.04 -9.74 -11.83
CA SER A 42 -23.98 -11.05 -12.49
C SER A 42 -25.01 -12.02 -11.93
N ILE A 43 -25.08 -12.14 -10.60
CA ILE A 43 -26.06 -13.02 -9.96
C ILE A 43 -27.47 -12.58 -10.36
N TYR A 44 -27.77 -11.28 -10.26
CA TYR A 44 -29.09 -10.75 -10.58
C TYR A 44 -29.51 -11.04 -12.03
N MET A 45 -28.60 -10.84 -13.00
CA MET A 45 -28.91 -11.02 -14.42
C MET A 45 -29.04 -12.49 -14.84
N HIS A 46 -28.37 -13.42 -14.17
CA HIS A 46 -28.26 -14.81 -14.66
C HIS A 46 -29.02 -15.85 -13.82
N THR A 47 -29.48 -15.50 -12.61
CA THR A 47 -30.21 -16.44 -11.73
C THR A 47 -31.72 -16.19 -11.69
N ARG A 48 -32.28 -15.25 -12.48
CA ARG A 48 -33.71 -14.86 -12.38
C ARG A 48 -34.11 -14.43 -10.96
N ALA A 49 -33.15 -14.00 -10.15
CA ALA A 49 -33.40 -13.50 -8.81
C ALA A 49 -34.30 -12.26 -8.88
N SER A 50 -35.28 -12.19 -7.99
CA SER A 50 -36.06 -10.98 -7.76
C SER A 50 -35.25 -9.90 -7.05
N GLY A 51 -34.21 -10.29 -6.31
CA GLY A 51 -33.15 -9.40 -5.86
C GLY A 51 -31.96 -10.12 -5.26
N VAL A 52 -30.88 -9.36 -5.08
CA VAL A 52 -29.57 -9.84 -4.64
C VAL A 52 -28.97 -8.83 -3.69
N ARG A 53 -28.35 -9.30 -2.61
CA ARG A 53 -27.48 -8.52 -1.74
C ARG A 53 -26.12 -9.21 -1.67
N VAL A 54 -25.06 -8.50 -2.03
CA VAL A 54 -23.67 -8.93 -1.85
C VAL A 54 -23.00 -7.99 -0.85
N MET A 55 -22.27 -8.55 0.10
CA MET A 55 -21.62 -7.81 1.17
C MET A 55 -20.21 -8.35 1.44
N THR A 56 -19.29 -7.43 1.63
CA THR A 56 -17.93 -7.62 2.16
C THR A 56 -17.77 -6.75 3.41
N PRO A 57 -16.65 -6.78 4.14
CA PRO A 57 -16.43 -5.92 5.29
C PRO A 57 -16.63 -4.42 5.01
N ASN A 58 -16.23 -3.93 3.83
CA ASN A 58 -16.26 -2.49 3.53
C ASN A 58 -17.44 -2.07 2.64
N PHE A 59 -18.06 -2.99 1.91
CA PHE A 59 -19.06 -2.64 0.90
C PHE A 59 -20.29 -3.54 0.93
N VAL A 60 -21.42 -2.94 0.59
CA VAL A 60 -22.68 -3.65 0.35
C VAL A 60 -23.30 -3.18 -0.96
N LYS A 61 -23.76 -4.12 -1.76
CA LYS A 61 -24.56 -3.85 -2.97
C LYS A 61 -25.87 -4.61 -2.89
N ILE A 62 -26.96 -3.92 -3.17
CA ILE A 62 -28.31 -4.49 -3.26
C ILE A 62 -28.86 -4.17 -4.65
N LEU A 63 -29.47 -5.17 -5.28
CA LEU A 63 -30.19 -5.07 -6.55
C LEU A 63 -31.56 -5.73 -6.43
N GLY A 64 -32.58 -5.18 -7.11
CA GLY A 64 -33.93 -5.73 -7.09
C GLY A 64 -34.65 -5.60 -5.73
N THR A 65 -35.57 -6.52 -5.46
CA THR A 65 -36.38 -6.56 -4.23
C THR A 65 -35.78 -7.53 -3.19
N THR A 66 -36.02 -7.25 -1.91
CA THR A 66 -35.63 -8.11 -0.79
C THR A 66 -36.83 -8.91 -0.26
N ILE A 67 -37.81 -9.15 -1.11
CA ILE A 67 -39.06 -9.85 -0.80
C ILE A 67 -39.08 -11.16 -1.58
N GLY A 68 -39.43 -12.27 -0.90
CA GLY A 68 -39.53 -13.60 -1.51
C GLY A 68 -38.84 -14.68 -0.69
N VAL A 69 -38.56 -15.80 -1.34
CA VAL A 69 -37.79 -16.91 -0.74
C VAL A 69 -36.31 -16.51 -0.70
N LEU A 70 -35.74 -16.48 0.50
CA LEU A 70 -34.36 -16.07 0.76
C LEU A 70 -33.43 -17.27 0.85
N TYR A 71 -32.32 -17.18 0.12
CA TYR A 71 -31.18 -18.08 0.24
C TYR A 71 -29.93 -17.29 0.61
N ASN A 72 -29.21 -17.75 1.64
CA ASN A 72 -27.99 -17.12 2.12
C ASN A 72 -26.78 -18.02 1.86
N PHE A 73 -25.75 -17.41 1.32
CA PHE A 73 -24.45 -18.02 1.05
C PHE A 73 -23.42 -17.12 1.71
N SER A 74 -22.73 -17.65 2.72
CA SER A 74 -21.75 -16.88 3.48
C SER A 74 -20.47 -17.66 3.59
N SER A 75 -19.37 -16.99 3.30
CA SER A 75 -18.01 -17.38 3.63
C SER A 75 -17.44 -16.45 4.70
N GLU A 76 -16.14 -16.53 4.94
CA GLU A 76 -15.44 -15.74 5.95
C GLU A 76 -15.62 -14.23 5.73
N HIS A 77 -15.44 -13.76 4.49
CA HIS A 77 -15.49 -12.33 4.16
C HIS A 77 -16.69 -11.95 3.30
N VAL A 78 -17.16 -12.85 2.44
CA VAL A 78 -18.23 -12.54 1.49
C VAL A 78 -19.56 -13.13 1.96
N ARG A 79 -20.61 -12.30 1.94
CA ARG A 79 -21.99 -12.75 2.15
C ARG A 79 -22.85 -12.40 0.95
N ILE A 80 -23.61 -13.36 0.48
CA ILE A 80 -24.51 -13.26 -0.65
C ILE A 80 -25.89 -13.71 -0.18
N SER A 81 -26.88 -12.84 -0.32
CA SER A 81 -28.29 -13.15 -0.11
C SER A 81 -29.02 -13.02 -1.44
N VAL A 82 -29.73 -14.06 -1.85
CA VAL A 82 -30.49 -14.08 -3.11
C VAL A 82 -31.96 -14.31 -2.80
N TYR A 83 -32.82 -13.48 -3.38
CA TYR A 83 -34.27 -13.48 -3.20
C TYR A 83 -34.93 -13.94 -4.49
N PHE A 84 -35.78 -14.95 -4.40
CA PHE A 84 -36.58 -15.44 -5.53
C PHE A 84 -38.07 -15.28 -5.26
N SER A 85 -38.85 -15.04 -6.32
CA SER A 85 -40.32 -14.99 -6.23
C SER A 85 -40.96 -16.35 -5.88
N GLY A 86 -40.21 -17.45 -5.94
CA GLY A 86 -40.64 -18.82 -5.60
C GLY A 86 -39.44 -19.75 -5.33
N GLN A 87 -39.70 -21.03 -5.02
CA GLN A 87 -38.61 -22.00 -4.81
C GLN A 87 -37.78 -22.21 -6.08
N ASN A 88 -36.45 -22.22 -5.95
CA ASN A 88 -35.54 -22.45 -7.06
C ASN A 88 -34.34 -23.29 -6.64
N ASN A 89 -34.40 -24.59 -6.88
CA ASN A 89 -33.33 -25.53 -6.47
C ASN A 89 -32.18 -25.63 -7.47
N LYS A 90 -32.39 -25.24 -8.74
CA LYS A 90 -31.39 -25.38 -9.81
C LYS A 90 -30.21 -24.42 -9.62
N ASP A 91 -30.48 -23.22 -9.09
CA ASP A 91 -29.47 -22.18 -8.91
C ASP A 91 -28.71 -22.28 -7.57
N ILE A 92 -29.17 -23.08 -6.60
CA ILE A 92 -28.54 -23.18 -5.27
C ILE A 92 -27.11 -23.72 -5.36
N ALA A 93 -26.90 -24.79 -6.13
CA ALA A 93 -25.59 -25.40 -6.30
C ALA A 93 -24.60 -24.44 -6.99
N VAL A 94 -25.10 -23.69 -7.99
CA VAL A 94 -24.37 -22.60 -8.64
C VAL A 94 -23.95 -21.53 -7.64
N LEU A 95 -24.88 -21.06 -6.81
CA LEU A 95 -24.63 -19.99 -5.84
C LEU A 95 -23.67 -20.40 -4.72
N ASN A 96 -23.65 -21.68 -4.31
CA ASN A 96 -22.64 -22.22 -3.40
C ASN A 96 -21.23 -22.17 -4.00
N LEU A 97 -21.09 -22.54 -5.29
CA LEU A 97 -19.82 -22.43 -6.00
C LEU A 97 -19.39 -20.97 -6.14
N VAL A 98 -20.32 -20.08 -6.51
CA VAL A 98 -20.10 -18.64 -6.62
C VAL A 98 -19.60 -18.05 -5.31
N SER A 99 -20.19 -18.43 -4.18
CA SER A 99 -19.73 -17.98 -2.86
C SER A 99 -18.30 -18.42 -2.57
N SER A 100 -17.94 -19.67 -2.91
CA SER A 100 -16.57 -20.19 -2.72
C SER A 100 -15.55 -19.47 -3.60
N VAL A 101 -15.89 -19.23 -4.87
CA VAL A 101 -15.04 -18.49 -5.82
C VAL A 101 -14.89 -17.02 -5.41
N ALA A 102 -15.98 -16.40 -4.97
CA ALA A 102 -16.02 -15.03 -4.47
C ALA A 102 -15.12 -14.86 -3.23
N GLU A 103 -15.12 -15.81 -2.29
CA GLU A 103 -14.21 -15.81 -1.14
C GLU A 103 -12.74 -15.89 -1.57
N THR A 104 -12.42 -16.79 -2.50
CA THR A 104 -11.05 -16.94 -3.02
C THR A 104 -10.57 -15.65 -3.68
N HIS A 105 -11.44 -15.00 -4.46
CA HIS A 105 -11.13 -13.74 -5.09
C HIS A 105 -10.93 -12.60 -4.09
N TYR A 106 -11.79 -12.51 -3.06
CA TYR A 106 -11.64 -11.52 -2.01
C TYR A 106 -10.28 -11.67 -1.30
N LYS A 107 -9.86 -12.91 -1.00
CA LYS A 107 -8.51 -13.19 -0.46
C LYS A 107 -7.40 -12.75 -1.41
N ASN A 108 -7.57 -12.91 -2.72
CA ASN A 108 -6.62 -12.38 -3.70
C ASN A 108 -6.57 -10.84 -3.67
N ILE A 109 -7.71 -10.14 -3.61
CA ILE A 109 -7.76 -8.68 -3.47
C ILE A 109 -6.94 -8.24 -2.25
N LEU A 110 -7.16 -8.85 -1.08
CA LEU A 110 -6.40 -8.55 0.14
C LEU A 110 -4.90 -8.79 -0.06
N LYS A 111 -4.52 -9.94 -0.64
CA LYS A 111 -3.12 -10.27 -0.90
C LYS A 111 -2.46 -9.27 -1.86
N TYR A 112 -3.18 -8.84 -2.90
CA TYR A 112 -2.69 -7.81 -3.82
C TYR A 112 -2.52 -6.47 -3.12
N GLN A 113 -3.44 -6.09 -2.22
CA GLN A 113 -3.32 -4.88 -1.41
C GLN A 113 -2.10 -4.95 -0.46
N GLU A 114 -1.89 -6.08 0.21
CA GLU A 114 -0.71 -6.31 1.06
C GLU A 114 0.59 -6.24 0.25
N MET A 115 0.66 -6.93 -0.88
CA MET A 115 1.83 -6.89 -1.77
C MET A 115 2.09 -5.47 -2.30
N SER A 116 1.03 -4.73 -2.66
CA SER A 116 1.16 -3.33 -3.08
C SER A 116 1.65 -2.44 -1.95
N ASN A 117 1.19 -2.66 -0.71
CA ASN A 117 1.64 -1.91 0.46
C ASN A 117 3.11 -2.21 0.79
N MET A 118 3.53 -3.48 0.70
CA MET A 118 4.93 -3.88 0.85
C MET A 118 5.83 -3.31 -0.26
N ALA A 119 5.28 -3.12 -1.46
CA ALA A 119 6.00 -2.44 -2.54
C ALA A 119 6.08 -0.92 -2.32
N LEU A 120 5.06 -0.32 -1.71
CA LEU A 120 4.95 1.12 -1.51
C LEU A 120 5.80 1.62 -0.34
N TYR A 121 5.85 0.87 0.77
CA TYR A 121 6.51 1.28 2.00
C TYR A 121 7.64 0.34 2.41
N ASP A 122 8.69 0.89 3.01
CA ASP A 122 9.74 0.14 3.68
C ASP A 122 9.17 -0.50 4.96
N SER A 123 9.27 -1.82 5.07
CA SER A 123 8.65 -2.61 6.15
C SER A 123 9.21 -2.31 7.53
N LEU A 124 10.45 -1.83 7.62
CA LEU A 124 11.10 -1.53 8.89
C LEU A 124 10.68 -0.15 9.42
N THR A 125 10.66 0.85 8.54
CA THR A 125 10.57 2.27 8.94
C THR A 125 9.21 2.90 8.66
N GLY A 126 8.39 2.31 7.78
CA GLY A 126 7.13 2.89 7.31
C GLY A 126 7.31 4.09 6.36
N ALA A 127 8.55 4.47 6.02
CA ALA A 127 8.82 5.43 4.94
C ALA A 127 8.44 4.81 3.58
N TYR A 128 8.34 5.62 2.53
CA TYR A 128 8.23 5.06 1.18
C TYR A 128 9.44 4.20 0.86
N SER A 129 9.21 3.06 0.20
CA SER A 129 10.30 2.25 -0.35
C SER A 129 11.06 3.07 -1.41
N LYS A 130 12.34 2.75 -1.64
CA LYS A 130 13.14 3.44 -2.67
C LYS A 130 12.44 3.48 -4.02
N ALA A 131 11.94 2.34 -4.49
CA ALA A 131 11.33 2.21 -5.81
C ALA A 131 10.05 3.05 -5.93
N ALA A 132 9.14 2.96 -4.96
CA ALA A 132 7.88 3.69 -5.01
C ALA A 132 8.08 5.19 -4.73
N GLY A 133 8.93 5.52 -3.76
CA GLY A 133 9.26 6.89 -3.38
C GLY A 133 9.88 7.68 -4.53
N LEU A 134 10.82 7.11 -5.28
CA LEU A 134 11.44 7.80 -6.43
C LEU A 134 10.42 8.10 -7.54
N LYS A 135 9.49 7.20 -7.80
CA LYS A 135 8.42 7.42 -8.79
C LYS A 135 7.47 8.55 -8.36
N LEU A 136 7.08 8.57 -7.08
CA LEU A 136 6.27 9.66 -6.53
C LEU A 136 7.02 11.00 -6.53
N LEU A 137 8.32 10.95 -6.23
CA LEU A 137 9.18 12.13 -6.21
C LEU A 137 9.33 12.78 -7.59
N GLU A 138 9.46 11.98 -8.65
CA GLU A 138 9.50 12.45 -10.03
C GLU A 138 8.25 13.29 -10.37
N SER A 139 7.06 12.76 -10.10
CA SER A 139 5.80 13.49 -10.31
C SER A 139 5.69 14.74 -9.44
N ALA A 140 6.18 14.69 -8.20
CA ALA A 140 6.16 15.85 -7.30
C ALA A 140 7.08 16.97 -7.81
N VAL A 141 8.30 16.63 -8.25
CA VAL A 141 9.26 17.59 -8.81
C VAL A 141 8.70 18.25 -10.08
N GLU A 142 8.10 17.48 -10.99
CA GLU A 142 7.44 18.06 -12.17
C GLU A 142 6.32 19.05 -11.81
N SER A 143 5.52 18.70 -10.79
CA SER A 143 4.46 19.57 -10.28
C SER A 143 5.02 20.86 -9.66
N VAL A 144 6.09 20.76 -8.86
CA VAL A 144 6.81 21.92 -8.28
C VAL A 144 7.33 22.82 -9.39
N LYS A 145 8.00 22.26 -10.40
CA LYS A 145 8.54 23.03 -11.51
C LYS A 145 7.48 23.83 -12.27
N ARG A 146 6.31 23.22 -12.48
CA ARG A 146 5.17 23.87 -13.11
C ARG A 146 4.53 24.96 -12.24
N THR A 147 4.53 24.78 -10.92
CA THR A 147 3.85 25.68 -9.98
C THR A 147 4.78 26.76 -9.40
N GLY A 148 6.09 26.62 -9.51
CA GLY A 148 7.09 27.54 -8.98
C GLY A 148 7.11 27.62 -7.45
N ARG A 149 6.68 26.55 -6.76
CA ARG A 149 6.63 26.52 -5.29
C ARG A 149 8.03 26.31 -4.71
N ASP A 150 8.32 26.94 -3.58
CA ASP A 150 9.59 26.78 -2.85
C ASP A 150 9.65 25.41 -2.18
N SER A 151 10.21 24.44 -2.90
CA SER A 151 10.33 23.05 -2.44
C SER A 151 11.78 22.58 -2.46
N PHE A 152 12.09 21.61 -1.59
CA PHE A 152 13.47 21.15 -1.36
C PHE A 152 13.56 19.63 -1.35
N ILE A 153 14.71 19.13 -1.76
CA ILE A 153 15.15 17.77 -1.49
C ILE A 153 16.22 17.81 -0.40
N VAL A 154 16.08 16.94 0.59
CA VAL A 154 17.10 16.69 1.59
C VAL A 154 17.55 15.24 1.50
N PHE A 155 18.83 15.03 1.22
CA PHE A 155 19.47 13.72 1.33
C PHE A 155 20.02 13.58 2.74
N ILE A 156 19.72 12.48 3.44
CA ILE A 156 20.08 12.27 4.84
C ILE A 156 20.77 10.90 5.00
N ASP A 157 21.79 10.84 5.84
CA ASP A 157 22.52 9.64 6.24
C ASP A 157 22.65 9.61 7.78
N ILE A 158 22.29 8.49 8.41
CA ILE A 158 22.41 8.32 9.86
C ILE A 158 23.87 8.09 10.25
N ASP A 159 24.40 8.98 11.11
CA ASP A 159 25.81 8.93 11.49
C ASP A 159 26.09 7.72 12.41
N ASN A 160 27.14 6.96 12.09
CA ASN A 160 27.67 5.85 12.91
C ASN A 160 26.72 4.65 13.09
N LEU A 161 25.72 4.45 12.22
CA LEU A 161 24.83 3.29 12.34
C LEU A 161 25.59 1.96 12.31
N LYS A 162 26.63 1.85 11.46
CA LYS A 162 27.50 0.66 11.44
C LYS A 162 28.15 0.38 12.80
N LYS A 163 28.67 1.40 13.48
CA LYS A 163 29.25 1.24 14.82
C LYS A 163 28.22 0.76 15.84
N ILE A 164 27.00 1.29 15.77
CA ILE A 164 25.89 0.85 16.64
C ILE A 164 25.56 -0.62 16.37
N ASN A 165 25.51 -1.04 15.11
CA ASN A 165 25.28 -2.44 14.73
C ASN A 165 26.40 -3.36 15.24
N ASP A 166 27.66 -2.94 15.10
CA ASP A 166 28.82 -3.73 15.50
C ASP A 166 28.90 -3.88 17.03
N GLU A 167 28.47 -2.86 17.79
CA GLU A 167 28.55 -2.82 19.26
C GLU A 167 27.31 -3.42 19.96
N TYR A 168 26.12 -3.20 19.41
CA TYR A 168 24.83 -3.56 20.04
C TYR A 168 23.97 -4.53 19.21
N GLY A 169 24.44 -4.94 18.04
CA GLY A 169 23.73 -5.82 17.12
C GLY A 169 22.71 -5.10 16.22
N HIS A 170 22.31 -5.78 15.15
CA HIS A 170 21.41 -5.24 14.13
C HIS A 170 20.02 -4.84 14.66
N LEU A 171 19.49 -5.55 15.67
CA LEU A 171 18.22 -5.17 16.28
C LEU A 171 18.26 -3.76 16.87
N LYS A 172 19.43 -3.34 17.40
CA LYS A 172 19.59 -1.98 17.92
C LYS A 172 19.67 -0.95 16.80
N GLY A 173 20.34 -1.25 15.69
CA GLY A 173 20.33 -0.38 14.52
C GLY A 173 18.94 -0.22 13.91
N ASP A 174 18.17 -1.30 13.90
CA ASP A 174 16.77 -1.28 13.46
C ASP A 174 15.90 -0.36 14.33
N GLU A 175 16.12 -0.35 15.66
CA GLU A 175 15.46 0.61 16.57
C GLU A 175 15.85 2.06 16.26
N VAL A 176 17.11 2.32 15.92
CA VAL A 176 17.60 3.66 15.54
C VAL A 176 16.92 4.11 14.24
N LEU A 177 16.88 3.25 13.23
CA LEU A 177 16.22 3.52 11.95
C LEU A 177 14.73 3.83 12.13
N LYS A 178 14.02 3.02 12.94
CA LYS A 178 12.62 3.23 13.29
C LYS A 178 12.40 4.55 13.99
N SER A 179 13.22 4.86 14.99
CA SER A 179 13.10 6.09 15.78
C SER A 179 13.35 7.33 14.93
N PHE A 180 14.33 7.27 14.04
CA PHE A 180 14.61 8.35 13.09
C PHE A 180 13.43 8.57 12.14
N ALA A 181 12.94 7.51 11.49
CA ALA A 181 11.81 7.61 10.56
C ALA A 181 10.53 8.13 11.24
N GLN A 182 10.24 7.68 12.46
CA GLN A 182 9.11 8.18 13.24
C GLN A 182 9.26 9.67 13.58
N ALA A 183 10.46 10.14 13.92
CA ALA A 183 10.71 11.55 14.16
C ALA A 183 10.49 12.39 12.89
N CYS A 184 10.93 11.90 11.73
CA CYS A 184 10.65 12.50 10.42
C CYS A 184 9.14 12.60 10.18
N ILE A 185 8.41 11.48 10.24
CA ILE A 185 6.97 11.41 9.97
C ILE A 185 6.18 12.34 10.91
N LYS A 186 6.54 12.42 12.20
CA LYS A 186 5.90 13.34 13.16
C LYS A 186 6.23 14.81 12.90
N SER A 187 7.36 15.08 12.26
CA SER A 187 7.80 16.45 11.98
C SER A 187 7.22 17.00 10.67
N MET A 188 6.98 16.12 9.71
CA MET A 188 6.53 16.42 8.36
C MET A 188 5.05 16.80 8.27
N ARG A 189 4.73 17.54 7.20
CA ARG A 189 3.35 17.79 6.77
C ARG A 189 2.88 16.66 5.86
N LYS A 190 1.57 16.59 5.62
CA LYS A 190 0.97 15.60 4.70
C LYS A 190 1.46 15.72 3.26
N THR A 191 1.97 16.89 2.86
CA THR A 191 2.51 17.16 1.53
C THR A 191 3.97 16.76 1.37
N ASP A 192 4.68 16.54 2.48
CA ASP A 192 6.08 16.14 2.46
C ASP A 192 6.17 14.62 2.26
N MET A 193 7.31 14.13 1.76
CA MET A 193 7.53 12.69 1.56
C MET A 193 8.86 12.24 2.16
N LEU A 194 8.82 11.10 2.86
CA LEU A 194 10.00 10.44 3.40
C LEU A 194 10.21 9.13 2.66
N ILE A 195 11.40 8.93 2.11
CA ILE A 195 11.76 7.76 1.34
C ILE A 195 12.99 7.14 1.99
N ARG A 196 12.97 5.84 2.24
CA ARG A 196 14.19 5.12 2.61
C ARG A 196 14.96 4.76 1.35
N TYR A 197 16.07 5.44 1.12
CA TYR A 197 16.84 5.36 -0.13
C TYR A 197 17.89 4.25 -0.11
N GLY A 198 18.43 3.96 1.07
CA GLY A 198 19.47 2.96 1.33
C GLY A 198 19.31 2.32 2.71
N GLY A 199 20.36 1.66 3.21
CA GLY A 199 20.32 1.01 4.52
C GLY A 199 20.08 2.01 5.65
N ASP A 200 20.88 3.06 5.69
CA ASP A 200 20.90 4.17 6.63
C ASP A 200 20.60 5.54 5.99
N GLU A 201 20.26 5.53 4.70
CA GLU A 201 20.04 6.72 3.88
C GLU A 201 18.54 6.99 3.66
N PHE A 202 18.16 8.26 3.79
CA PHE A 202 16.79 8.73 3.57
C PHE A 202 16.77 9.92 2.61
N LEU A 203 15.70 10.04 1.83
CA LEU A 203 15.35 11.26 1.12
C LEU A 203 14.11 11.87 1.76
N LEU A 204 14.14 13.18 1.91
CA LEU A 204 13.02 13.97 2.36
C LEU A 204 12.69 15.01 1.30
N PHE A 205 11.46 14.94 0.77
CA PHE A 205 10.88 16.00 -0.04
C PHE A 205 10.09 16.94 0.86
N VAL A 206 10.44 18.22 0.82
CA VAL A 206 9.77 19.28 1.57
C VAL A 206 9.01 20.14 0.57
N ASP A 207 7.68 20.04 0.56
CA ASP A 207 6.85 20.69 -0.47
C ASP A 207 6.79 22.22 -0.30
N SER A 208 6.90 22.70 0.94
CA SER A 208 6.98 24.13 1.25
C SER A 208 7.57 24.41 2.63
N GLY A 209 8.27 25.53 2.76
CA GLY A 209 8.77 26.04 4.04
C GLY A 209 10.28 25.96 4.18
N ASN A 210 10.75 25.91 5.43
CA ASN A 210 12.17 25.95 5.76
C ASN A 210 12.66 24.52 6.12
N PRO A 211 13.49 23.88 5.27
CA PRO A 211 13.97 22.53 5.53
C PRO A 211 14.90 22.46 6.76
N GLU A 212 15.66 23.51 7.07
CA GLU A 212 16.55 23.55 8.24
C GLU A 212 15.76 23.46 9.57
N MET A 213 14.66 24.21 9.69
CA MET A 213 13.77 24.13 10.86
C MET A 213 13.14 22.74 11.00
N LEU A 214 12.82 22.09 9.88
CA LEU A 214 12.30 20.72 9.90
C LEU A 214 13.36 19.75 10.41
N LEU A 215 14.61 19.87 9.94
CA LEU A 215 15.72 19.04 10.40
C LEU A 215 16.06 19.28 11.88
N GLU A 216 15.96 20.51 12.36
CA GLU A 216 16.13 20.82 13.79
C GLU A 216 15.07 20.11 14.65
N ARG A 217 13.81 20.12 14.22
CA ARG A 217 12.73 19.37 14.89
C ARG A 217 13.00 17.87 14.89
N ILE A 218 13.43 17.31 13.76
CA ILE A 218 13.78 15.87 13.64
C ILE A 218 14.91 15.52 14.60
N LYS A 219 15.95 16.35 14.67
CA LYS A 219 17.09 16.18 15.56
C LYS A 219 16.66 16.20 17.03
N ASN A 220 15.80 17.14 17.43
CA ASN A 220 15.31 17.26 18.79
C ASN A 220 14.40 16.08 19.20
N LEU A 221 13.60 15.55 18.28
CA LEU A 221 12.69 14.44 18.57
C LEU A 221 13.38 13.07 18.60
N SER A 222 14.39 12.87 17.75
CA SER A 222 15.07 11.57 17.63
C SER A 222 16.27 11.42 18.57
N ALA A 223 16.93 12.54 18.92
CA ALA A 223 18.27 12.54 19.52
C ALA A 223 19.32 11.73 18.73
N ILE A 224 19.06 11.47 17.45
CA ILE A 224 19.96 10.73 16.55
C ILE A 224 20.81 11.74 15.77
N SER A 225 22.12 11.45 15.67
CA SER A 225 23.01 12.21 14.80
C SER A 225 22.85 11.74 13.36
N PHE A 226 22.68 12.68 12.44
CA PHE A 226 22.61 12.41 11.01
C PHE A 226 23.26 13.57 10.26
N SER A 227 23.77 13.28 9.06
CA SER A 227 24.32 14.25 8.12
C SER A 227 23.38 14.42 6.93
N TYR A 228 23.34 15.61 6.35
CA TYR A 228 22.35 15.94 5.34
C TYR A 228 22.84 16.92 4.26
N GLY A 229 22.14 16.91 3.13
CA GLY A 229 22.38 17.83 2.03
C GLY A 229 21.05 18.35 1.51
N ILE A 230 20.82 19.65 1.67
CA ILE A 230 19.61 20.34 1.22
C ILE A 230 19.85 20.91 -0.17
N VAL A 231 18.93 20.72 -1.11
CA VAL A 231 18.95 21.31 -2.45
C VAL A 231 17.55 21.84 -2.80
N PRO A 232 17.41 23.12 -3.20
CA PRO A 232 16.15 23.63 -3.73
C PRO A 232 15.82 22.99 -5.09
N ILE A 233 14.53 22.80 -5.36
CA ILE A 233 14.06 22.27 -6.63
C ILE A 233 13.95 23.42 -7.63
N GLU A 234 14.88 23.47 -8.59
CA GLU A 234 14.95 24.50 -9.62
C GLU A 234 14.51 23.94 -10.99
N ASN A 235 13.94 24.79 -11.84
CA ASN A 235 13.37 24.36 -13.13
C ASN A 235 14.40 23.78 -14.09
N ASP A 236 15.64 24.27 -14.02
CA ASP A 236 16.76 23.96 -14.91
C ASP A 236 17.48 22.64 -14.59
N ARG A 237 17.16 21.96 -13.48
CA ARG A 237 17.81 20.70 -13.09
C ARG A 237 16.89 19.50 -13.13
N SER A 238 17.34 18.39 -13.70
CA SER A 238 16.65 17.09 -13.60
C SER A 238 16.62 16.58 -12.15
N LEU A 239 15.70 15.66 -11.84
CA LEU A 239 15.66 15.01 -10.51
C LEU A 239 17.01 14.33 -10.19
N TYR A 240 17.64 13.70 -11.18
CA TYR A 240 18.94 13.06 -11.01
C TYR A 240 20.02 14.05 -10.57
N GLU A 241 20.11 15.23 -11.20
CA GLU A 241 21.08 16.27 -10.83
C GLU A 241 20.82 16.83 -9.45
N ILE A 242 19.55 17.03 -9.08
CA ILE A 242 19.14 17.48 -7.75
C ILE A 242 19.58 16.45 -6.69
N LEU A 243 19.30 15.16 -6.91
CA LEU A 243 19.68 14.08 -5.98
C LEU A 243 21.20 13.96 -5.86
N LYS A 244 21.93 14.02 -6.97
CA LYS A 244 23.40 13.98 -6.98
C LYS A 244 23.99 15.14 -6.17
N LEU A 245 23.48 16.36 -6.37
CA LEU A 245 23.96 17.52 -5.63
C LEU A 245 23.63 17.44 -4.13
N ALA A 246 22.47 16.85 -3.79
CA ALA A 246 22.06 16.66 -2.40
C ALA A 246 22.96 15.63 -1.70
N ASP A 247 23.28 14.52 -2.37
CA ASP A 247 24.23 13.52 -1.89
C ASP A 247 25.64 14.12 -1.69
N GLU A 248 26.15 14.88 -2.67
CA GLU A 248 27.44 15.55 -2.54
C GLU A 248 27.50 16.53 -1.36
N ARG A 249 26.41 17.25 -1.08
CA ARG A 249 26.29 18.16 0.07
C ARG A 249 26.27 17.38 1.39
N MET A 250 25.53 16.28 1.44
CA MET A 250 25.47 15.37 2.59
C MET A 250 26.85 14.80 2.91
N TYR A 251 27.55 14.29 1.90
CA TYR A 251 28.88 13.73 2.06
C TYR A 251 29.89 14.76 2.58
N LYS A 252 29.82 16.00 2.08
CA LYS A 252 30.64 17.12 2.57
C LYS A 252 30.35 17.43 4.05
N GLU A 253 29.09 17.41 4.48
CA GLU A 253 28.74 17.60 5.90
C GLU A 253 29.28 16.46 6.77
N LYS A 254 29.09 15.21 6.34
CA LYS A 254 29.55 14.00 7.03
C LYS A 254 31.06 14.05 7.28
N ASN A 255 31.83 14.42 6.27
CA ASN A 255 33.29 14.57 6.40
C ASN A 255 33.70 15.66 7.39
N LYS A 256 33.00 16.80 7.42
CA LYS A 256 33.29 17.87 8.40
C LYS A 256 33.09 17.39 9.84
N LYS A 257 32.03 16.63 10.11
CA LYS A 257 31.77 16.06 11.45
C LYS A 257 32.84 15.06 11.89
N SER A 258 33.30 14.22 10.97
CA SER A 258 34.38 13.26 11.25
C SER A 258 35.69 13.97 11.60
N HIS A 259 36.06 15.03 10.87
CA HIS A 259 37.27 15.80 11.15
C HIS A 259 37.18 16.58 12.47
N ALA A 260 36.03 17.20 12.77
CA ALA A 260 35.82 17.92 14.02
C ALA A 260 35.95 17.01 15.26
N LYS A 261 35.49 15.75 15.17
CA LYS A 261 35.66 14.75 16.24
C LYS A 261 37.13 14.36 16.44
N SER A 262 37.90 14.18 15.36
CA SER A 262 39.33 13.85 15.46
C SER A 262 40.16 14.99 16.04
N SER A 263 39.87 16.25 15.69
CA SER A 263 40.58 17.42 16.24
C SER A 263 40.26 17.67 17.72
N ASN A 264 39.03 17.43 18.18
CA ASN A 264 38.69 17.56 19.60
C ASN A 264 39.35 16.47 20.47
N THR A 265 39.57 15.26 19.95
CA THR A 265 40.29 14.20 20.70
C THR A 265 41.78 14.53 20.86
N LEU A 266 42.39 15.23 19.90
CA LEU A 266 43.81 15.64 19.94
C LEU A 266 44.09 16.83 20.87
N MET A 267 43.08 17.62 21.26
CA MET A 267 43.25 18.75 22.19
C MET A 267 43.07 18.37 23.67
N VAL A 268 42.72 17.12 23.97
CA VAL A 268 42.40 16.65 25.35
C VAL A 268 43.46 15.65 25.86
N ILE A 269 44.60 15.52 25.18
CA ILE A 269 45.75 14.70 25.59
C ILE A 269 46.93 15.63 25.83
#